data_AF-A0A8X6HQ07-F1
#
_entry.id   AF-A0A8X6HQ07-F1
#
_cell.length_a   1.000
_cell.length_b   1.000
_cell.length_c   1.000
_cell.angle_alpha   90.00
_cell.angle_beta   90.00
_cell.angle_gamma   90.00
#
_symmetry.space_group_name_H-M   'P 1'
#
loop_
_entity.id
_entity.type
_entity.pdbx_description
1 polymer ?
#
loop_
_entity_poly.entity_id
_entity_poly.type
_entity_poly.pdbx_seq_one_letter_code
_entity_poly.pdbx_strand_id
1 'polypeptide(L)'
;MLVHPNLLNQNIHMLRPAPCGAGHKLLVAELNLGFGRYREPHFPHWNLKKANWTRYEELTDYLVREVMTDNTDRAADKFTEIILACVISCIPRGQRKKFSPFWNMEGTADS
;
A
#
# COMPACT_ATOMS: atom_id res chain seq x y z
N MET A 1 -6.48 -16.86 -0.09
CA MET A 1 -5.54 -17.10 1.03
C MET A 1 -4.13 -16.94 0.46
N LEU A 2 -3.43 -15.86 0.78
CA LEU A 2 -2.09 -15.58 0.26
C LEU A 2 -1.07 -16.31 1.14
N VAL A 3 -0.47 -17.38 0.63
CA VAL A 3 0.64 -18.08 1.29
C VAL A 3 1.92 -17.64 0.60
N HIS A 4 2.88 -17.10 1.37
CA HIS A 4 4.14 -16.63 0.79
C HIS A 4 4.94 -17.84 0.26
N PRO A 5 5.48 -17.82 -0.97
CA PRO A 5 6.05 -18.99 -1.62
C PRO A 5 7.29 -19.56 -0.93
N ASN A 6 7.97 -18.77 -0.09
CA ASN A 6 9.12 -19.22 0.69
C ASN A 6 8.80 -19.48 2.17
N LEU A 7 7.52 -19.54 2.55
CA LEU A 7 7.14 -19.84 3.92
C LEU A 7 7.38 -21.33 4.20
N LEU A 8 8.46 -21.62 4.93
CA LEU A 8 8.79 -22.99 5.30
C LEU A 8 7.97 -23.44 6.50
N ASN A 9 7.75 -22.54 7.45
CA ASN A 9 6.92 -22.81 8.60
C ASN A 9 6.34 -21.50 9.16
N GLN A 10 5.12 -21.57 9.67
CA GLN A 10 4.46 -20.50 10.41
C GLN A 10 4.01 -21.04 11.76
N ASN A 11 4.56 -20.49 12.83
CA ASN A 11 4.07 -20.72 14.19
C ASN A 11 3.37 -19.45 14.68
N ILE A 12 2.06 -19.53 14.85
CA ILE A 12 1.29 -18.45 15.46
C ILE A 12 1.29 -18.68 16.96
N HIS A 13 2.00 -17.83 17.69
CA HIS A 13 1.99 -17.82 19.14
C HIS A 13 0.73 -17.12 19.65
N MET A 14 0.22 -17.59 20.80
CA MET A 14 -1.04 -17.10 21.36
C MET A 14 -1.03 -15.60 21.67
N LEU A 15 -2.24 -15.06 21.59
CA LEU A 15 -2.63 -13.68 21.90
C LEU A 15 -2.06 -13.20 23.25
N ARG A 16 -1.04 -12.34 23.22
CA ARG A 16 -0.47 -11.71 24.41
C ARG A 16 -1.30 -10.49 24.82
N PRO A 17 -1.53 -10.24 26.12
CA PRO A 17 -2.14 -8.99 26.56
C PRO A 17 -1.25 -7.82 26.15
N ALA A 18 -1.84 -6.78 25.53
CA ALA A 18 -1.10 -5.58 25.19
C ALA A 18 -0.61 -4.88 26.47
N PRO A 19 0.64 -4.36 26.51
CA PRO A 19 1.26 -3.83 27.72
C PRO A 19 0.48 -2.67 28.39
N CYS A 20 -0.46 -2.04 27.68
CA CYS A 20 -1.21 -0.89 28.17
C CYS A 20 -2.70 -1.18 28.46
N GLY A 21 -3.13 -2.45 28.51
CA GLY A 21 -4.52 -2.78 28.88
C GLY A 21 -5.61 -2.26 27.93
N ALA A 22 -5.26 -1.87 26.70
CA ALA A 22 -6.13 -1.23 25.72
C ALA A 22 -7.24 -2.13 25.13
N GLY A 23 -7.63 -3.23 25.80
CA GLY A 23 -8.63 -4.18 25.30
C GLY A 23 -8.22 -5.01 24.08
N HIS A 24 -7.06 -4.74 23.49
CA HIS A 24 -6.50 -5.48 22.36
C HIS A 24 -5.53 -6.57 22.80
N LYS A 25 -5.51 -7.69 22.06
CA LYS A 25 -4.55 -8.77 22.25
C LYS A 25 -3.59 -8.82 21.06
N LEU A 26 -2.30 -8.96 21.34
CA LEU A 26 -1.25 -9.03 20.34
C LEU A 26 -1.15 -10.45 19.79
N LEU A 27 -1.41 -10.62 18.49
CA LEU A 27 -1.11 -11.87 17.79
C LEU A 27 0.37 -11.85 17.39
N VAL A 28 1.16 -12.77 17.95
CA VAL A 28 2.58 -12.88 17.61
C VAL A 28 2.74 -14.06 16.66
N ALA A 29 3.24 -13.82 15.46
CA ALA A 29 3.54 -14.89 14.51
C ALA A 29 5.05 -14.97 14.26
N GLU A 30 5.58 -16.19 14.33
CA GLU A 30 6.95 -16.52 13.97
C GLU A 30 6.94 -17.18 12.59
N LEU A 31 7.66 -16.57 11.65
CA LEU A 31 7.69 -16.99 10.25
C LEU A 31 9.11 -17.45 9.92
N ASN A 32 9.25 -18.73 9.60
CA ASN A 32 10.49 -19.29 9.08
C ASN A 32 10.44 -19.23 7.56
N LEU A 33 11.30 -18.40 6.98
CA LEU A 33 11.41 -18.22 5.54
C LEU A 33 12.64 -18.96 5.01
N GLY A 34 12.47 -19.70 3.93
CA GLY A 34 13.60 -20.26 3.20
C GLY A 34 14.37 -19.17 2.48
N PHE A 35 15.70 -19.31 2.38
CA PHE A 35 16.54 -18.43 1.57
C PHE A 35 16.33 -18.71 0.08
N GLY A 36 15.17 -18.35 -0.43
CA GLY A 36 14.91 -18.13 -1.84
C GLY A 36 14.87 -16.63 -2.09
N ARG A 37 15.55 -16.14 -3.13
CA ARG A 37 15.35 -14.75 -3.61
C ARG A 37 13.96 -14.65 -4.25
N TYR A 38 12.89 -14.74 -3.47
CA TYR A 38 11.58 -14.31 -3.95
C TYR A 38 11.66 -12.79 -4.07
N ARG A 39 12.03 -12.34 -5.27
CA ARG A 39 11.74 -10.98 -5.68
C ARG A 39 10.27 -10.97 -6.03
N GLU A 40 9.47 -10.58 -5.05
CA GLU A 40 8.10 -10.12 -5.33
C GLU A 40 8.18 -9.21 -6.56
N PRO A 41 7.33 -9.38 -7.59
CA PRO A 41 7.34 -8.49 -8.75
C PRO A 41 7.10 -7.09 -8.22
N HIS A 42 8.20 -6.34 -8.07
CA HIS A 42 8.16 -5.01 -7.52
C HIS A 42 7.59 -4.15 -8.63
N PHE A 43 6.27 -4.06 -8.67
CA PHE A 43 5.61 -3.05 -9.47
C PHE A 43 6.21 -1.71 -9.04
N PRO A 44 6.76 -0.93 -9.98
CA PRO A 44 7.34 0.36 -9.63
C PRO A 44 6.28 1.19 -8.90
N HIS A 45 6.66 1.72 -7.73
CA HIS A 45 5.76 2.51 -6.90
C HIS A 45 5.24 3.73 -7.67
N TRP A 46 4.06 4.20 -7.29
CA TRP A 46 3.55 5.47 -7.76
C TRP A 46 4.47 6.62 -7.32
N ASN A 47 4.94 7.42 -8.28
CA ASN A 47 5.76 8.58 -7.97
C ASN A 47 4.89 9.83 -7.83
N LEU A 48 4.28 9.99 -6.65
CA LEU A 48 3.40 11.12 -6.34
C LEU A 48 4.07 12.50 -6.46
N LYS A 49 5.42 12.56 -6.34
CA LYS A 49 6.18 13.81 -6.55
C LYS A 49 6.24 14.23 -8.02
N LYS A 50 6.10 13.28 -8.95
CA LYS A 50 6.12 13.53 -10.40
C LYS A 50 4.72 13.45 -11.02
N ALA A 51 3.69 13.31 -10.21
CA ALA A 51 2.31 13.29 -10.68
C ALA A 51 1.94 14.64 -11.30
N ASN A 52 1.23 14.61 -12.43
CA ASN A 52 0.58 15.80 -12.97
C ASN A 52 -0.81 15.93 -12.32
N TRP A 53 -0.85 16.59 -11.16
CA TRP A 53 -2.08 16.74 -10.38
C TRP A 53 -3.16 17.57 -11.08
N THR A 54 -2.77 18.62 -11.79
CA THR A 54 -3.72 19.44 -12.57
C THR A 54 -4.43 18.61 -13.62
N ARG A 55 -3.69 17.81 -14.40
CA ARG A 55 -4.29 16.92 -15.39
C ARG A 55 -5.13 15.82 -14.74
N TYR A 56 -4.70 15.30 -13.60
CA TYR A 56 -5.49 14.30 -12.86
C TYR A 56 -6.84 14.85 -12.42
N GLU A 57 -6.85 16.07 -11.89
CA GLU A 57 -8.06 16.77 -11.45
C GLU A 57 -9.02 16.99 -12.64
N GLU A 58 -8.55 17.61 -13.73
CA GLU A 58 -9.35 17.86 -14.92
C GLU A 58 -9.98 16.58 -15.50
N LEU A 59 -9.17 15.51 -15.58
CA LEU A 59 -9.57 14.26 -16.21
C LEU A 59 -10.54 13.46 -15.32
N THR A 60 -10.34 13.50 -14.01
CA THR A 60 -11.25 12.87 -13.04
C THR A 60 -12.58 13.60 -13.00
N ASP A 61 -12.57 14.93 -12.93
CA ASP A 61 -13.79 15.75 -12.94
C ASP A 61 -14.61 15.54 -14.20
N TYR A 62 -13.94 15.45 -15.35
CA TYR A 62 -14.60 15.19 -16.63
C TYR A 62 -15.26 13.80 -16.65
N LEU A 63 -14.53 12.74 -16.29
CA LEU A 63 -15.03 11.36 -16.37
C LEU A 63 -16.07 11.03 -15.29
N VAL A 64 -15.93 11.59 -14.09
CA VAL A 64 -16.89 11.38 -13.00
C VAL A 64 -18.26 11.94 -13.34
N ARG A 65 -18.33 13.06 -14.06
CA ARG A 65 -19.62 13.65 -14.50
C ARG A 65 -20.43 12.72 -15.39
N GLU A 66 -19.79 11.78 -16.08
CA GLU A 66 -20.44 10.79 -16.94
C GLU A 66 -20.95 9.56 -16.18
N VAL A 67 -20.67 9.45 -14.87
CA VAL A 67 -21.15 8.34 -14.03
C VAL A 67 -22.63 8.57 -13.68
N MET A 68 -23.51 8.15 -14.57
CA MET A 68 -24.94 8.05 -14.30
C MET A 68 -25.29 6.58 -14.00
N THR A 69 -25.72 6.30 -12.77
CA THR A 69 -26.33 5.02 -12.41
C THR A 69 -27.22 5.16 -11.18
N ASP A 70 -28.31 4.42 -11.21
CA ASP A 70 -29.31 4.22 -10.16
C ASP A 70 -28.88 3.20 -9.09
N ASN A 71 -27.80 2.45 -9.35
CA ASN A 71 -27.28 1.41 -8.46
C ASN A 71 -25.94 1.86 -7.86
N THR A 72 -25.94 2.03 -6.53
CA THR A 72 -24.79 2.52 -5.76
C THR A 72 -23.55 1.64 -5.86
N ASP A 73 -23.71 0.31 -5.88
CA ASP A 73 -22.58 -0.62 -5.97
C ASP A 73 -21.90 -0.51 -7.35
N ARG A 74 -22.71 -0.44 -8.41
CA ARG A 74 -22.20 -0.17 -9.77
C ARG A 74 -21.57 1.21 -9.90
N ALA A 75 -22.07 2.21 -9.17
CA ALA A 75 -21.45 3.52 -9.13
C ALA A 75 -20.03 3.40 -8.56
N ALA A 76 -19.88 2.73 -7.42
CA ALA A 76 -18.59 2.55 -6.75
C ALA A 76 -17.56 1.82 -7.63
N ASP A 77 -17.99 0.78 -8.36
CA ASP A 77 -17.14 0.07 -9.31
C ASP A 77 -16.66 1.00 -10.43
N LYS A 78 -17.57 1.75 -11.07
CA LYS A 78 -17.23 2.72 -12.11
C LYS A 78 -16.30 3.82 -11.62
N PHE A 79 -16.56 4.34 -10.41
CA PHE A 79 -15.67 5.32 -9.78
C PHE A 79 -14.27 4.75 -9.60
N THR A 80 -14.16 3.52 -9.13
CA THR A 80 -12.88 2.85 -8.94
C THR A 80 -12.13 2.69 -10.25
N GLU A 81 -12.82 2.27 -11.32
CA GLU A 81 -12.25 2.14 -12.67
C GLU A 81 -11.75 3.50 -13.20
N ILE A 82 -12.55 4.55 -13.07
CA ILE A 82 -12.20 5.92 -13.50
C ILE A 82 -10.97 6.41 -12.75
N ILE A 83 -10.96 6.31 -11.42
CA ILE A 83 -9.84 6.71 -10.59
C ILE A 83 -8.57 5.96 -11.01
N LEU A 84 -8.66 4.65 -11.21
CA LEU A 84 -7.52 3.85 -11.66
C LEU A 84 -6.99 4.31 -13.03
N ALA A 85 -7.87 4.58 -13.99
CA ALA A 85 -7.49 5.07 -15.31
C ALA A 85 -6.82 6.46 -15.26
N CYS A 86 -7.36 7.38 -14.48
CA CYS A 86 -6.77 8.70 -14.22
C CYS A 86 -5.40 8.56 -13.57
N VAL A 87 -5.28 7.72 -12.54
CA VAL A 87 -4.02 7.48 -11.83
C VAL A 87 -2.96 6.90 -12.77
N ILE A 88 -3.31 5.91 -13.60
CA ILE A 88 -2.37 5.28 -14.56
C ILE A 88 -1.84 6.31 -15.57
N SER A 89 -2.70 7.22 -16.04
CA SER A 89 -2.32 8.22 -17.05
C SER A 89 -1.56 9.43 -16.48
N CYS A 90 -1.87 9.84 -15.25
CA CYS A 90 -1.34 11.08 -14.66
C CYS A 90 -0.19 10.87 -13.66
N ILE A 91 -0.06 9.68 -13.07
CA ILE A 91 0.94 9.39 -12.05
C ILE A 91 1.97 8.41 -12.62
N PRO A 92 3.19 8.85 -12.92
CA PRO A 92 4.20 7.96 -13.44
C PRO A 92 4.61 6.92 -12.39
N ARG A 93 4.76 5.67 -12.82
CA ARG A 93 5.37 4.63 -11.99
C ARG A 93 6.88 4.70 -12.10
N GLY A 94 7.57 4.54 -10.98
CA GLY A 94 9.03 4.42 -10.99
C GLY A 94 9.59 4.00 -9.65
N GLN A 95 10.77 3.39 -9.67
CA GLN A 95 11.52 3.16 -8.46
C GLN A 95 12.40 4.37 -8.14
N ARG A 96 12.41 4.80 -6.87
CA ARG A 96 13.45 5.70 -6.39
C ARG A 96 14.78 4.94 -6.48
N LYS A 97 15.70 5.41 -7.33
CA LYS A 97 17.05 4.83 -7.48
C LYS A 97 17.85 4.85 -6.18
N LYS A 98 17.52 5.76 -5.25
CA LYS A 98 18.12 5.85 -3.93
C LYS A 98 17.00 5.85 -2.89
N PHE A 99 16.95 4.80 -2.07
CA PHE A 99 16.13 4.80 -0.87
C PHE A 99 16.68 5.85 0.09
N SER A 100 15.83 6.78 0.55
CA SER A 100 16.18 7.71 1.62
C SER A 100 15.33 7.31 2.82
N PRO A 101 15.91 6.64 3.84
CA PRO A 101 15.21 6.42 5.09
C PRO A 101 14.89 7.79 5.72
N PHE A 102 13.65 7.95 6.18
CA PHE A 102 13.21 9.15 6.91
C PHE A 102 13.47 9.05 8.43
N TRP A 103 14.06 7.95 8.91
CA TRP A 103 14.15 7.59 10.33
C TRP A 103 15.49 7.92 11.00
N ASN A 104 16.35 8.76 10.41
CA ASN A 104 17.70 9.00 10.94
C ASN A 104 17.85 10.34 11.68
N MET A 105 16.84 10.82 12.42
CA MET A 105 17.00 12.00 13.28
C MET A 105 16.24 11.89 14.60
N GLU A 106 16.41 10.79 15.33
CA GLU A 106 16.16 10.81 16.77
C GLU A 106 17.02 9.73 17.43
N GLY A 107 18.12 10.17 18.05
CA GLY A 107 18.93 9.30 18.91
C GLY A 107 20.44 9.47 18.78
N THR A 108 20.98 10.68 18.96
CA THR A 108 22.29 10.93 19.59
C THR A 108 22.50 12.43 19.85
N ALA A 109 22.24 12.85 21.09
CA ALA A 109 22.69 14.06 21.79
C ALA A 109 21.83 14.11 23.08
N ASP A 110 22.30 13.99 24.32
CA ASP A 110 23.61 14.18 24.91
C ASP A 110 23.70 13.30 26.19
N SER A 111 24.90 12.81 26.51
CA SER A 111 25.30 12.32 27.83
C SER A 111 26.71 12.80 28.12
#